data_AF-A0A7J9L1G3-F1
#
_entry.id   AF-A0A7J9L1G3-F1
#
_cell.length_a   1.000
_cell.length_b   1.000
_cell.length_c   1.000
_cell.angle_alpha   90.00
_cell.angle_beta   90.00
_cell.angle_gamma   90.00
#
_symmetry.space_group_name_H-M   'P 1'
#
loop_
_entity.id
_entity.type
_entity.pdbx_description
1 polymer ?
#
loop_
_entity_poly.entity_id
_entity_poly.type
_entity_poly.pdbx_seq_one_letter_code
_entity_poly.pdbx_strand_id
1 'polypeptide(L)'
;VARIFGHALEDSHSKSGLIHSLSVCISLLDPKRSAIVSPLMHSFRHQHMYEPSIPVNSETINAMLPKLGEWVSFAESCDLLMLLNVSSDEKILPTTYGELRPPLGKHRLKIVEFIAVLLRIGNEAAEKELVNTGTIQRVIDLFFEYPYNNALHHHVGSIILSCLESKNDAIVDHLLQECDLIGKFLQTDKNPVLSGDSNQPTLPAAGKCAPRVGNIGHITRISNKILQLGSSNSRIQACIQENSEWNEWQTNVLQERNAVENVYRWACGNGIVVRPNRKSLKE
;
A
#
# COMPACT_ATOMS: atom_id res chain seq x y z
N VAL A 1 -25.86 5.90 3.48
CA VAL A 1 -24.40 5.71 3.36
C VAL A 1 -23.73 5.77 4.72
N ALA A 2 -23.58 6.93 5.36
CA ALA A 2 -23.10 7.07 6.76
C ALA A 2 -23.71 6.06 7.76
N ARG A 3 -25.05 5.94 7.84
CA ARG A 3 -25.70 4.90 8.68
C ARG A 3 -25.32 3.46 8.31
N ILE A 4 -25.10 3.18 7.03
CA ILE A 4 -24.67 1.84 6.56
C ILE A 4 -23.24 1.57 7.02
N PHE A 5 -22.39 2.60 7.02
CA PHE A 5 -21.02 2.53 7.55
C PHE A 5 -20.97 2.27 9.06
N GLY A 6 -21.88 2.85 9.85
CA GLY A 6 -21.91 2.59 11.30
C GLY A 6 -22.40 1.22 11.65
N HIS A 7 -23.51 0.81 11.06
CA HIS A 7 -23.94 -0.57 11.19
C HIS A 7 -22.92 -1.57 10.59
N ALA A 8 -22.08 -1.16 9.64
CA ALA A 8 -21.01 -2.03 9.12
C ALA A 8 -19.92 -2.32 10.16
N LEU A 9 -19.53 -1.31 10.95
CA LEU A 9 -18.41 -1.40 11.89
C LEU A 9 -18.90 -1.81 13.28
N GLU A 10 -20.03 -1.28 13.74
CA GLU A 10 -20.60 -1.51 15.07
C GLU A 10 -21.42 -2.81 15.15
N ASP A 11 -22.27 -3.11 14.15
CA ASP A 11 -23.24 -4.23 14.20
C ASP A 11 -22.74 -5.52 13.50
N SER A 12 -21.53 -5.53 12.93
CA SER A 12 -21.02 -6.72 12.24
C SER A 12 -20.51 -7.79 13.20
N HIS A 13 -21.43 -8.48 13.88
CA HIS A 13 -21.12 -9.67 14.68
C HIS A 13 -20.47 -10.82 13.88
N SER A 14 -20.38 -10.71 12.54
CA SER A 14 -19.77 -11.71 11.67
C SER A 14 -18.74 -11.11 10.70
N LYS A 15 -17.61 -11.82 10.51
CA LYS A 15 -16.54 -11.47 9.56
C LYS A 15 -17.07 -11.31 8.12
N SER A 16 -18.10 -12.07 7.74
CA SER A 16 -18.75 -11.96 6.43
C SER A 16 -19.61 -10.71 6.32
N GLY A 17 -20.41 -10.37 7.34
CA GLY A 17 -21.20 -9.12 7.35
C GLY A 17 -20.33 -7.89 7.14
N LEU A 18 -19.22 -7.81 7.88
CA LEU A 18 -18.23 -6.74 7.73
C LEU A 18 -17.72 -6.60 6.29
N ILE A 19 -17.34 -7.72 5.67
CA ILE A 19 -16.82 -7.72 4.29
C ILE A 19 -17.86 -7.18 3.29
N HIS A 20 -19.12 -7.61 3.41
CA HIS A 20 -20.18 -7.17 2.49
C HIS A 20 -20.48 -5.69 2.67
N SER A 21 -20.60 -5.23 3.93
CA SER A 21 -20.84 -3.83 4.22
C SER A 21 -19.71 -2.95 3.71
N LEU A 22 -18.44 -3.31 3.96
CA LEU A 22 -17.28 -2.61 3.42
C LEU A 22 -17.23 -2.62 1.88
N SER A 23 -17.72 -3.67 1.23
CA SER A 23 -17.77 -3.74 -0.23
C SER A 23 -18.84 -2.80 -0.82
N VAL A 24 -19.99 -2.66 -0.17
CA VAL A 24 -21.01 -1.66 -0.53
C VAL A 24 -20.42 -0.26 -0.38
N CYS A 25 -19.77 -0.01 0.75
CA CYS A 25 -19.08 1.21 1.08
C CYS A 25 -18.04 1.63 0.05
N ILE A 26 -17.14 0.71 -0.34
CA ILE A 26 -16.16 0.93 -1.42
C ILE A 26 -16.87 1.28 -2.74
N SER A 27 -17.95 0.58 -3.08
CA SER A 27 -18.68 0.83 -4.34
C SER A 27 -19.33 2.21 -4.37
N LEU A 28 -19.75 2.73 -3.22
CA LEU A 28 -20.33 4.07 -3.09
C LEU A 28 -19.26 5.16 -3.18
N LEU A 29 -18.08 4.91 -2.61
CA LEU A 29 -16.95 5.84 -2.61
C LEU A 29 -16.18 5.86 -3.94
N ASP A 30 -16.18 4.74 -4.67
CA ASP A 30 -15.56 4.61 -5.98
C ASP A 30 -16.52 3.95 -6.99
N PRO A 31 -17.51 4.72 -7.50
CA PRO A 31 -18.48 4.21 -8.47
C PRO A 31 -17.82 3.72 -9.76
N LYS A 32 -16.65 4.27 -10.12
CA LYS A 32 -15.90 3.88 -11.33
C LYS A 32 -15.41 2.43 -11.24
N ARG A 33 -15.05 1.96 -10.04
CA ARG A 33 -14.67 0.56 -9.83
C ARG A 33 -15.84 -0.40 -9.99
N SER A 34 -17.05 -0.02 -9.56
CA SER A 34 -18.26 -0.85 -9.75
C SER A 34 -18.62 -1.09 -11.23
N ALA A 35 -18.25 -0.17 -12.13
CA ALA A 35 -18.41 -0.36 -13.58
C ALA A 35 -17.39 -1.33 -14.19
N ILE A 36 -16.28 -1.63 -13.48
CA ILE A 36 -15.18 -2.49 -13.94
C ILE A 36 -15.26 -3.90 -13.33
N VAL A 37 -16.11 -4.13 -12.31
CA VAL A 37 -16.30 -5.46 -11.69
C VAL A 37 -17.16 -6.38 -12.58
N SER A 38 -16.59 -6.85 -13.69
CA SER A 38 -17.00 -8.12 -14.30
C SER A 38 -16.17 -9.26 -13.68
N PRO A 39 -16.74 -10.43 -13.33
CA PRO A 39 -16.10 -11.39 -12.41
C PRO A 39 -14.87 -12.16 -12.94
N LEU A 40 -14.31 -11.83 -14.11
CA LEU A 40 -13.36 -12.71 -14.80
C LEU A 40 -12.00 -12.11 -15.20
N MET A 41 -11.58 -10.97 -14.67
CA MET A 41 -10.28 -10.38 -15.04
C MET A 41 -9.48 -9.90 -13.83
N HIS A 42 -9.01 -10.83 -13.00
CA HIS A 42 -7.76 -10.64 -12.26
C HIS A 42 -6.59 -11.11 -13.14
N SER A 43 -6.33 -10.40 -14.23
CA SER A 43 -5.12 -10.62 -15.02
C SER A 43 -3.97 -9.82 -14.42
N PHE A 44 -3.13 -10.53 -13.70
CA PHE A 44 -1.80 -10.10 -13.33
C PHE A 44 -0.95 -9.86 -14.59
N ARG A 45 -0.87 -8.62 -15.09
CA ARG A 45 0.35 -8.05 -15.72
C ARG A 45 0.13 -6.62 -16.24
N HIS A 46 0.95 -5.73 -15.68
CA HIS A 46 1.70 -4.67 -16.36
C HIS A 46 1.05 -3.37 -16.87
N GLN A 47 1.86 -2.32 -16.68
CA GLN A 47 1.96 -1.05 -17.40
C GLN A 47 1.12 0.14 -16.94
N HIS A 48 1.86 1.18 -16.54
CA HIS A 48 1.46 2.57 -16.59
C HIS A 48 0.61 2.85 -17.83
N MET A 49 -0.60 3.34 -17.62
CA MET A 49 -1.19 4.36 -18.48
C MET A 49 -1.66 5.47 -17.54
N TYR A 50 -1.09 6.66 -17.73
CA TYR A 50 -1.70 7.90 -17.28
C TYR A 50 -3.10 7.94 -17.90
N GLU A 51 -4.14 7.75 -17.09
CA GLU A 51 -5.50 8.03 -17.52
C GLU A 51 -5.97 9.29 -16.78
N PRO A 52 -6.48 10.33 -17.49
CA PRO A 52 -6.81 11.60 -16.88
C PRO A 52 -7.93 11.41 -15.85
N SER A 53 -7.72 11.93 -14.64
CA SER A 53 -8.73 12.00 -13.60
C SER A 53 -9.89 12.90 -14.04
N ILE A 54 -10.96 12.33 -14.59
CA ILE A 54 -12.24 13.04 -14.69
C ILE A 54 -12.75 13.22 -13.26
N PRO A 55 -12.92 14.46 -12.76
CA PRO A 55 -13.30 14.70 -11.38
C PRO A 55 -14.65 14.05 -11.11
N VAL A 56 -14.70 13.23 -10.05
CA VAL A 56 -15.98 12.75 -9.49
C VAL A 56 -16.76 13.99 -9.08
N ASN A 57 -18.06 14.05 -9.36
CA ASN A 57 -18.88 15.22 -9.00
C ASN A 57 -18.72 15.52 -7.50
N SER A 58 -17.97 16.59 -7.19
CA SER A 58 -17.68 17.04 -5.83
C SER A 58 -18.96 17.25 -5.04
N GLU A 59 -20.10 17.54 -5.66
CA GLU A 59 -21.37 17.78 -4.98
C GLU A 59 -21.96 16.52 -4.32
N THR A 60 -21.75 15.33 -4.89
CA THR A 60 -22.23 14.07 -4.27
C THR A 60 -21.35 13.65 -3.11
N ILE A 61 -20.03 13.87 -3.22
CA ILE A 61 -19.07 13.63 -2.13
C ILE A 61 -19.29 14.69 -1.02
N ASN A 62 -19.45 15.97 -1.38
CA ASN A 62 -19.73 17.08 -0.46
C ASN A 62 -21.09 16.96 0.24
N ALA A 63 -22.10 16.30 -0.34
CA ALA A 63 -23.35 15.98 0.35
C ALA A 63 -23.21 14.81 1.34
N MET A 64 -22.19 13.94 1.17
CA MET A 64 -21.87 12.84 2.09
C MET A 64 -20.85 13.23 3.17
N LEU A 65 -20.09 14.31 2.94
CA LEU A 65 -18.95 14.78 3.74
C LEU A 65 -19.27 15.40 5.12
N PRO A 66 -20.33 16.22 5.30
CA PRO A 66 -20.67 16.77 6.61
C PRO A 66 -20.96 15.69 7.65
N LYS A 67 -21.49 14.54 7.18
CA LYS A 67 -21.69 13.38 8.04
C LYS A 67 -20.41 12.57 8.21
N LEU A 68 -19.46 12.57 7.28
CA LEU A 68 -18.11 12.03 7.53
C LEU A 68 -17.37 12.80 8.63
N GLY A 69 -17.62 14.11 8.78
CA GLY A 69 -17.12 14.91 9.91
C GLY A 69 -17.74 14.51 11.26
N GLU A 70 -19.06 14.33 11.32
CA GLU A 70 -19.74 13.77 12.52
C GLU A 70 -19.31 12.33 12.82
N TRP A 71 -18.91 11.58 11.80
CA TRP A 71 -18.35 10.24 11.89
C TRP A 71 -16.92 10.22 12.45
N VAL A 72 -16.10 11.20 12.10
CA VAL A 72 -14.76 11.37 12.68
C VAL A 72 -14.86 11.69 14.18
N SER A 73 -15.88 12.44 14.60
CA SER A 73 -16.21 12.61 16.02
C SER A 73 -16.82 11.37 16.69
N PHE A 74 -17.34 10.40 15.92
CA PHE A 74 -17.88 9.13 16.43
C PHE A 74 -16.84 7.99 16.40
N ALA A 75 -15.79 8.12 15.58
CA ALA A 75 -14.64 7.23 15.50
C ALA A 75 -13.67 7.36 16.69
N GLU A 76 -13.91 8.31 17.59
CA GLU A 76 -13.22 8.43 18.88
C GLU A 76 -13.27 7.13 19.71
N SER A 77 -14.16 6.18 19.40
CA SER A 77 -14.05 4.77 19.80
C SER A 77 -13.62 3.89 18.61
N CYS A 78 -12.32 3.63 18.50
CA CYS A 78 -11.67 3.12 17.30
C CYS A 78 -11.90 1.61 17.02
N ASP A 79 -12.98 1.25 16.32
CA ASP A 79 -13.24 -0.15 15.89
C ASP A 79 -12.28 -0.63 14.79
N LEU A 80 -11.86 0.24 13.86
CA LEU A 80 -11.02 -0.17 12.72
C LEU A 80 -9.63 -0.67 13.15
N LEU A 81 -8.98 0.06 14.05
CA LEU A 81 -7.68 -0.35 14.61
C LEU A 81 -7.81 -1.70 15.32
N MET A 82 -8.86 -1.88 16.11
CA MET A 82 -9.14 -3.13 16.82
C MET A 82 -9.40 -4.29 15.85
N LEU A 83 -10.14 -4.06 14.77
CA LEU A 83 -10.43 -5.06 13.74
C LEU A 83 -9.19 -5.43 12.90
N LEU A 84 -8.24 -4.51 12.74
CA LEU A 84 -6.94 -4.76 12.10
C LEU A 84 -5.95 -5.47 13.03
N ASN A 85 -6.20 -5.48 14.33
CA ASN A 85 -5.35 -6.20 15.27
C ASN A 85 -5.51 -7.72 15.08
N VAL A 86 -4.39 -8.41 15.23
CA VAL A 86 -4.25 -9.86 15.00
C VAL A 86 -3.96 -10.62 16.29
N SER A 87 -3.69 -9.91 17.40
CA SER A 87 -3.23 -10.49 18.68
C SER A 87 -4.19 -11.52 19.29
N SER A 88 -5.49 -11.43 19.00
CA SER A 88 -6.52 -12.33 19.55
C SER A 88 -6.86 -13.52 18.65
N ASP A 89 -6.27 -13.62 17.45
CA ASP A 89 -6.55 -14.71 16.51
C ASP A 89 -5.43 -15.76 16.57
N GLU A 90 -5.77 -16.94 17.07
CA GLU A 90 -4.81 -18.05 17.26
C GLU A 90 -4.72 -19.01 16.06
N LYS A 91 -5.43 -18.71 14.97
CA LYS A 91 -5.50 -19.62 13.82
C LYS A 91 -4.12 -19.78 13.18
N ILE A 92 -3.72 -21.02 12.92
CA ILE A 92 -2.49 -21.31 12.18
C ILE A 92 -2.83 -21.71 10.74
N LEU A 93 -2.07 -21.18 9.78
CA LEU A 93 -2.12 -21.59 8.37
C LEU A 93 -0.72 -22.00 7.90
N PRO A 94 -0.46 -23.30 7.68
CA PRO A 94 0.77 -23.76 7.06
C PRO A 94 0.89 -23.26 5.62
N THR A 95 2.10 -22.88 5.22
CA THR A 95 2.44 -22.40 3.88
C THR A 95 3.71 -23.07 3.38
N THR A 96 4.09 -22.81 2.12
CA THR A 96 5.32 -23.35 1.54
C THR A 96 6.59 -22.76 2.17
N TYR A 97 6.52 -21.53 2.67
CA TYR A 97 7.63 -20.84 3.33
C TYR A 97 7.68 -21.06 4.83
N GLY A 98 6.62 -21.62 5.44
CA GLY A 98 6.52 -21.85 6.88
C GLY A 98 5.08 -21.83 7.34
N GLU A 99 4.72 -20.86 8.19
CA GLU A 99 3.35 -20.73 8.69
C GLU A 99 2.96 -19.27 8.91
N LEU A 100 1.64 -19.04 8.93
CA LEU A 100 1.01 -17.80 9.36
C LEU A 100 0.24 -18.03 10.66
N ARG A 101 0.52 -17.23 11.69
CA ARG A 101 -0.08 -17.30 13.02
C ARG A 101 -0.35 -15.90 13.58
N PRO A 102 -1.50 -15.28 13.30
CA PRO A 102 -2.56 -15.75 12.42
C PRO A 102 -2.35 -15.40 10.94
N PRO A 103 -3.09 -16.03 10.00
CA PRO A 103 -3.26 -15.46 8.68
C PRO A 103 -4.06 -14.17 8.74
N LEU A 104 -3.64 -13.14 7.98
CA LEU A 104 -4.31 -11.83 7.91
C LEU A 104 -5.84 -11.94 7.78
N GLY A 105 -6.28 -12.80 6.85
CA GLY A 105 -7.69 -13.05 6.58
C GLY A 105 -8.36 -12.02 5.67
N LYS A 106 -9.45 -12.43 5.02
CA LYS A 106 -10.17 -11.62 4.01
C LYS A 106 -10.78 -10.34 4.58
N HIS A 107 -11.24 -10.38 5.83
CA HIS A 107 -11.89 -9.25 6.49
C HIS A 107 -10.90 -8.10 6.75
N ARG A 108 -9.71 -8.40 7.32
CA ARG A 108 -8.65 -7.39 7.50
C ARG A 108 -8.16 -6.84 6.18
N LEU A 109 -7.97 -7.70 5.18
CA LEU A 109 -7.59 -7.24 3.84
C LEU A 109 -8.64 -6.28 3.24
N LYS A 110 -9.93 -6.58 3.43
CA LYS A 110 -11.04 -5.70 2.99
C LYS A 110 -11.06 -4.37 3.74
N ILE A 111 -10.68 -4.34 5.02
CA ILE A 111 -10.51 -3.09 5.77
C ILE A 111 -9.38 -2.25 5.17
N VAL A 112 -8.21 -2.84 4.90
CA VAL A 112 -7.07 -2.12 4.30
C VAL A 112 -7.44 -1.61 2.90
N GLU A 113 -8.18 -2.39 2.11
CA GLU A 113 -8.73 -1.95 0.82
C GLU A 113 -9.66 -0.74 0.98
N PHE A 114 -10.54 -0.75 1.98
CA PHE A 114 -11.43 0.36 2.26
C PHE A 114 -10.66 1.64 2.64
N ILE A 115 -9.65 1.53 3.51
CA ILE A 115 -8.78 2.65 3.90
C ILE A 115 -8.07 3.24 2.68
N ALA A 116 -7.58 2.39 1.76
CA ALA A 116 -6.95 2.85 0.52
C ALA A 116 -7.91 3.69 -0.34
N VAL A 117 -9.18 3.28 -0.45
CA VAL A 117 -10.20 4.04 -1.18
C VAL A 117 -10.54 5.35 -0.46
N LEU A 118 -10.65 5.32 0.87
CA LEU A 118 -10.95 6.49 1.69
C LEU A 118 -9.87 7.58 1.55
N LEU A 119 -8.60 7.21 1.67
CA LEU A 119 -7.47 8.15 1.54
C LEU A 119 -7.32 8.70 0.12
N ARG A 120 -7.61 7.90 -0.91
CA ARG A 120 -7.55 8.37 -2.30
C ARG A 120 -8.58 9.46 -2.62
N ILE A 121 -9.68 9.55 -1.86
CA ILE A 121 -10.64 10.64 -1.99
C ILE A 121 -10.03 11.96 -1.50
N GLY A 122 -9.02 11.93 -0.63
CA GLY A 122 -8.33 13.11 -0.12
C GLY A 122 -9.19 13.93 0.85
N ASN A 123 -9.94 13.26 1.73
CA ASN A 123 -10.72 13.96 2.75
C ASN A 123 -9.86 14.25 3.98
N GLU A 124 -9.63 15.54 4.25
CA GLU A 124 -8.79 16.00 5.36
C GLU A 124 -9.24 15.51 6.75
N ALA A 125 -10.56 15.44 7.00
CA ALA A 125 -11.08 14.97 8.28
C ALA A 125 -10.78 13.47 8.49
N ALA A 126 -11.00 12.65 7.47
CA ALA A 126 -10.66 11.22 7.50
C ALA A 126 -9.15 10.99 7.62
N GLU A 127 -8.32 11.78 6.92
CA GLU A 127 -6.86 11.72 7.04
C GLU A 127 -6.41 12.02 8.47
N LYS A 128 -6.92 13.11 9.06
CA LYS A 128 -6.61 13.50 10.43
C LYS A 128 -6.99 12.40 11.43
N GLU A 129 -8.14 11.77 11.25
CA GLU A 129 -8.61 10.70 12.13
C GLU A 129 -7.75 9.44 12.01
N LEU A 130 -7.38 9.05 10.80
CA LEU A 130 -6.51 7.89 10.57
C LEU A 130 -5.10 8.07 11.18
N VAL A 131 -4.61 9.32 11.20
CA VAL A 131 -3.38 9.72 11.91
C VAL A 131 -3.57 9.62 13.42
N ASN A 132 -4.59 10.27 13.97
CA ASN A 132 -4.85 10.30 15.42
C ASN A 132 -5.06 8.91 16.03
N THR A 133 -5.71 8.03 15.27
CA THR A 133 -6.02 6.66 15.71
C THR A 133 -4.85 5.70 15.56
N GLY A 134 -3.73 6.10 14.93
CA GLY A 134 -2.61 5.20 14.63
C GLY A 134 -2.96 4.10 13.61
N THR A 135 -4.06 4.27 12.86
CA THR A 135 -4.50 3.29 11.86
C THR A 135 -3.48 3.17 10.72
N ILE A 136 -2.88 4.30 10.31
CA ILE A 136 -1.83 4.32 9.27
C ILE A 136 -0.62 3.48 9.70
N GLN A 137 -0.11 3.71 10.92
CA GLN A 137 0.96 2.91 11.51
C GLN A 137 0.65 1.42 11.46
N ARG A 138 -0.55 1.01 11.93
CA ARG A 138 -0.92 -0.40 11.95
C ARG A 138 -0.93 -1.03 10.56
N VAL A 139 -1.44 -0.30 9.57
CA VAL A 139 -1.47 -0.77 8.17
C VAL A 139 -0.05 -0.93 7.61
N ILE A 140 0.87 -0.02 7.97
CA ILE A 140 2.29 -0.12 7.60
C ILE A 140 2.93 -1.33 8.30
N ASP A 141 2.62 -1.59 9.57
CA ASP A 141 3.17 -2.76 10.28
C ASP A 141 2.71 -4.06 9.61
N LEU A 142 1.43 -4.15 9.21
CA LEU A 142 0.91 -5.30 8.46
C LEU A 142 1.69 -5.57 7.17
N PHE A 143 2.17 -4.53 6.48
CA PHE A 143 3.00 -4.68 5.26
C PHE A 143 4.27 -5.49 5.52
N PHE A 144 4.91 -5.29 6.68
CA PHE A 144 6.13 -6.01 7.06
C PHE A 144 5.84 -7.34 7.77
N GLU A 145 4.76 -7.41 8.55
CA GLU A 145 4.31 -8.65 9.21
C GLU A 145 3.87 -9.74 8.24
N TYR A 146 3.36 -9.35 7.05
CA TYR A 146 2.91 -10.27 6.01
C TYR A 146 3.69 -10.08 4.69
N PRO A 147 4.98 -10.42 4.66
CA PRO A 147 5.89 -10.10 3.56
C PRO A 147 5.61 -10.85 2.25
N TYR A 148 4.63 -11.77 2.22
CA TYR A 148 4.23 -12.52 1.03
C TYR A 148 2.78 -12.25 0.59
N ASN A 149 2.13 -11.22 1.12
CA ASN A 149 0.75 -10.89 0.78
C ASN A 149 0.68 -9.76 -0.26
N ASN A 150 0.73 -10.13 -1.54
CA ASN A 150 0.72 -9.17 -2.66
C ASN A 150 -0.52 -8.26 -2.68
N ALA A 151 -1.69 -8.77 -2.29
CA ALA A 151 -2.92 -7.98 -2.26
C ALA A 151 -2.85 -6.91 -1.16
N LEU A 152 -2.35 -7.27 0.02
CA LEU A 152 -2.08 -6.33 1.10
C LEU A 152 -1.11 -5.25 0.62
N HIS A 153 0.05 -5.64 0.07
CA HIS A 153 1.07 -4.69 -0.37
C HIS A 153 0.60 -3.74 -1.46
N HIS A 154 -0.30 -4.20 -2.33
CA HIS A 154 -0.94 -3.34 -3.32
C HIS A 154 -1.77 -2.23 -2.65
N HIS A 155 -2.62 -2.59 -1.68
CA HIS A 155 -3.43 -1.61 -0.96
C HIS A 155 -2.59 -0.68 -0.07
N VAL A 156 -1.62 -1.23 0.67
CA VAL A 156 -0.71 -0.41 1.49
C VAL A 156 0.12 0.53 0.64
N GLY A 157 0.62 0.08 -0.52
CA GLY A 157 1.30 0.95 -1.47
C GLY A 157 0.40 2.10 -1.94
N SER A 158 -0.88 1.84 -2.22
CA SER A 158 -1.84 2.91 -2.55
C SER A 158 -2.04 3.89 -1.38
N ILE A 159 -2.14 3.39 -0.15
CA ILE A 159 -2.28 4.20 1.06
C ILE A 159 -1.07 5.13 1.23
N ILE A 160 0.14 4.58 1.17
CA ILE A 160 1.39 5.35 1.27
C ILE A 160 1.44 6.45 0.21
N LEU A 161 1.10 6.13 -1.05
CA LEU A 161 1.11 7.11 -2.13
C LEU A 161 0.06 8.21 -1.91
N SER A 162 -1.16 7.85 -1.51
CA SER A 162 -2.20 8.84 -1.21
C SER A 162 -1.81 9.77 -0.05
N CYS A 163 -1.14 9.25 0.98
CA CYS A 163 -0.59 10.07 2.06
C CYS A 163 0.49 11.04 1.55
N LEU A 164 1.45 10.56 0.75
CA LEU A 164 2.54 11.40 0.21
C LEU A 164 2.05 12.46 -0.79
N GLU A 165 0.96 12.18 -1.50
CA GLU A 165 0.32 13.10 -2.44
C GLU A 165 -0.72 14.01 -1.77
N SER A 166 -0.99 13.83 -0.46
CA SER A 166 -1.94 14.68 0.28
C SER A 166 -1.42 16.11 0.39
N LYS A 167 -2.37 17.05 0.47
CA LYS A 167 -2.12 18.46 0.77
C LYS A 167 -1.98 18.72 2.28
N ASN A 168 -2.31 17.73 3.09
CA ASN A 168 -2.23 17.80 4.55
C ASN A 168 -0.82 17.40 4.99
N ASP A 169 0.00 18.38 5.36
CA ASP A 169 1.36 18.12 5.83
C ASP A 169 1.41 17.17 7.05
N ALA A 170 0.38 17.16 7.90
CA ALA A 170 0.36 16.32 9.09
C ALA A 170 0.35 14.82 8.77
N ILE A 171 -0.34 14.38 7.71
CA ILE A 171 -0.33 12.95 7.33
C ILE A 171 1.00 12.55 6.67
N VAL A 172 1.65 13.48 5.97
CA VAL A 172 2.98 13.27 5.39
C VAL A 172 4.02 13.14 6.50
N ASP A 173 4.01 14.05 7.47
CA ASP A 173 4.91 14.02 8.63
C ASP A 173 4.67 12.75 9.46
N HIS A 174 3.42 12.39 9.74
CA HIS A 174 3.08 11.16 10.45
C HIS A 174 3.59 9.91 9.71
N LEU A 175 3.45 9.86 8.37
CA LEU A 175 3.93 8.74 7.57
C LEU A 175 5.46 8.60 7.57
N LEU A 176 6.18 9.71 7.44
CA LEU A 176 7.64 9.69 7.29
C LEU A 176 8.38 9.64 8.63
N GLN A 177 7.87 10.33 9.65
CA GLN A 177 8.52 10.49 10.95
C GLN A 177 7.94 9.53 11.99
N GLU A 178 6.65 9.64 12.30
CA GLU A 178 6.04 8.82 13.36
C GLU A 178 5.96 7.34 12.96
N CYS A 179 5.60 7.06 11.71
CA CYS A 179 5.54 5.70 11.19
C CYS A 179 6.91 5.11 10.83
N ASP A 180 7.96 5.94 10.82
CA ASP A 180 9.32 5.59 10.41
C ASP A 180 9.35 4.74 9.12
N LEU A 181 8.59 5.15 8.10
CA LEU A 181 8.47 4.38 6.87
C LEU A 181 9.84 4.12 6.21
N ILE A 182 10.68 5.16 6.21
CA ILE A 182 12.02 5.12 5.63
C ILE A 182 12.92 4.16 6.43
N GLY A 183 12.94 4.25 7.76
CA GLY A 183 13.71 3.34 8.61
C GLY A 183 13.28 1.89 8.43
N LYS A 184 11.96 1.61 8.37
CA LYS A 184 11.45 0.25 8.12
C LYS A 184 11.86 -0.31 6.76
N PHE A 185 11.89 0.52 5.70
CA PHE A 185 12.41 0.10 4.39
C PHE A 185 13.89 -0.28 4.46
N LEU A 186 14.71 0.58 5.07
CA LEU A 186 16.14 0.34 5.22
C LEU A 186 16.42 -0.91 6.07
N GLN A 187 15.70 -1.09 7.18
CA GLN A 187 15.83 -2.26 8.05
C GLN A 187 15.47 -3.56 7.32
N THR A 188 14.37 -3.56 6.56
CA THR A 188 13.95 -4.73 5.77
C THR A 188 14.98 -5.08 4.70
N ASP A 189 15.62 -4.07 4.12
CA ASP A 189 16.62 -4.28 3.08
C ASP A 189 17.96 -4.79 3.64
N LYS A 190 18.38 -4.27 4.80
CA LYS A 190 19.56 -4.72 5.55
C LYS A 190 19.42 -6.19 5.97
N ASN A 191 18.22 -6.61 6.35
CA ASN A 191 17.91 -7.98 6.77
C ASN A 191 16.82 -8.59 5.88
N PRO A 192 17.11 -8.93 4.62
CA PRO A 192 16.09 -9.28 3.63
C PRO A 192 15.57 -10.71 3.78
N VAL A 193 15.72 -11.32 4.96
CA VAL A 193 15.38 -12.70 5.25
C VAL A 193 14.25 -12.72 6.28
N LEU A 194 13.29 -13.64 6.10
CA LEU A 194 12.17 -13.79 7.01
C LEU A 194 12.65 -14.08 8.44
N SER A 195 12.22 -13.24 9.39
CA SER A 195 12.56 -13.41 10.80
C SER A 195 11.94 -14.68 11.38
N GLY A 196 12.71 -15.39 12.21
CA GLY A 196 12.22 -16.51 13.02
C GLY A 196 11.67 -16.10 14.39
N ASP A 197 11.45 -14.81 14.63
CA ASP A 197 10.89 -14.29 15.88
C ASP A 197 9.45 -14.79 16.08
N SER A 198 9.22 -15.53 17.17
CA SER A 198 7.91 -16.12 17.51
C SER A 198 6.80 -15.09 17.71
N ASN A 199 7.14 -13.81 17.90
CA ASN A 199 6.16 -12.74 18.06
C ASN A 199 5.60 -12.23 16.72
N GLN A 200 6.16 -12.67 15.58
CA GLN A 200 5.73 -12.23 14.25
C GLN A 200 4.65 -13.14 13.67
N PRO A 201 3.65 -12.59 12.95
CA PRO A 201 2.60 -13.41 12.33
C PRO A 201 3.09 -14.35 11.24
N THR A 202 4.24 -14.06 10.59
CA THR A 202 4.79 -14.88 9.52
C THR A 202 6.09 -15.53 9.97
N LEU A 203 6.11 -16.86 10.02
CA LEU A 203 7.25 -17.64 10.49
C LEU A 203 7.83 -18.52 9.37
N PRO A 204 9.16 -18.70 9.32
CA PRO A 204 9.80 -19.63 8.39
C PRO A 204 9.56 -21.08 8.81
N ALA A 205 9.61 -21.99 7.84
CA ALA A 205 9.53 -23.42 8.11
C ALA A 205 10.69 -23.89 9.00
N ALA A 206 10.37 -24.62 10.07
CA ALA A 206 11.38 -25.17 10.98
C ALA A 206 12.40 -26.06 10.23
N GLY A 207 13.69 -25.87 10.54
CA GLY A 207 14.78 -26.66 9.96
C GLY A 207 15.13 -26.34 8.51
N LYS A 208 14.54 -25.29 7.89
CA LYS A 208 14.90 -24.81 6.56
C LYS A 208 15.57 -23.43 6.61
N CYS A 209 16.35 -23.10 5.59
CA CYS A 209 16.84 -21.74 5.40
C CYS A 209 15.66 -20.78 5.25
N ALA A 210 15.66 -19.70 6.04
CA ALA A 210 14.60 -18.71 5.97
C ALA A 210 14.58 -18.04 4.58
N PRO A 211 13.41 -17.96 3.93
CA PRO A 211 13.31 -17.36 2.60
C PRO A 211 13.49 -15.85 2.65
N ARG A 212 13.87 -15.28 1.50
CA ARG A 212 13.91 -13.82 1.30
C ARG A 212 12.50 -13.24 1.41
N VAL A 213 12.33 -12.11 2.09
CA VAL A 213 11.02 -11.44 2.20
C VAL A 213 10.51 -10.98 0.82
N GLY A 214 9.20 -11.15 0.58
CA GLY A 214 8.57 -10.91 -0.72
C GLY A 214 8.16 -9.45 -0.99
N ASN A 215 8.18 -8.59 0.02
CA ASN A 215 7.74 -7.19 -0.07
C ASN A 215 8.80 -6.23 -0.66
N ILE A 216 10.02 -6.69 -0.92
CA ILE A 216 11.13 -5.85 -1.42
C ILE A 216 10.82 -5.17 -2.76
N GLY A 217 10.14 -5.86 -3.68
CA GLY A 217 9.74 -5.25 -4.96
C GLY A 217 8.77 -4.08 -4.76
N HIS A 218 7.87 -4.19 -3.77
CA HIS A 218 6.98 -3.09 -3.39
C HIS A 218 7.76 -1.94 -2.75
N ILE A 219 8.71 -2.24 -1.85
CA ILE A 219 9.61 -1.24 -1.26
C ILE A 219 10.32 -0.45 -2.36
N THR A 220 10.97 -1.13 -3.30
CA THR A 220 11.66 -0.49 -4.45
C THR A 220 10.71 0.43 -5.24
N ARG A 221 9.50 -0.03 -5.56
CA ARG A 221 8.51 0.79 -6.27
C ARG A 221 8.08 2.02 -5.48
N ILE A 222 7.83 1.87 -4.17
CA ILE A 222 7.42 2.97 -3.30
C ILE A 222 8.56 3.96 -3.11
N SER A 223 9.79 3.50 -2.88
CA SER A 223 10.97 4.36 -2.76
C SER A 223 11.19 5.22 -4.00
N ASN A 224 11.03 4.65 -5.20
CA ASN A 224 11.09 5.42 -6.44
C ASN A 224 10.02 6.52 -6.51
N LYS A 225 8.83 6.26 -5.96
CA LYS A 225 7.76 7.26 -5.89
C LYS A 225 8.04 8.34 -4.84
N ILE A 226 8.61 7.98 -3.69
CA ILE A 226 9.07 8.95 -2.69
C ILE A 226 10.08 9.91 -3.32
N LEU A 227 11.07 9.40 -4.07
CA LEU A 227 12.04 10.24 -4.78
C LEU A 227 11.40 11.15 -5.83
N GLN A 228 10.44 10.61 -6.59
CA GLN A 228 9.68 11.39 -7.57
C GLN A 228 8.94 12.55 -6.89
N LEU A 229 8.23 12.28 -5.79
CA LEU A 229 7.44 13.28 -5.07
C LEU A 229 8.33 14.28 -4.33
N GLY A 230 9.47 13.85 -3.78
CA GLY A 230 10.48 14.72 -3.17
C GLY A 230 11.00 15.79 -4.13
N SER A 231 11.14 15.49 -5.42
CA SER A 231 11.55 16.49 -6.42
C SER A 231 10.59 17.68 -6.55
N SER A 232 9.33 17.52 -6.16
CA SER A 232 8.28 18.55 -6.21
C SER A 232 7.80 19.02 -4.84
N ASN A 233 8.19 18.34 -3.75
CA ASN A 233 7.75 18.63 -2.39
C ASN A 233 8.98 18.77 -1.47
N SER A 234 9.26 20.01 -1.05
CA SER A 234 10.43 20.35 -0.24
C SER A 234 10.46 19.66 1.12
N ARG A 235 9.30 19.36 1.71
CA ARG A 235 9.18 18.68 3.00
C ARG A 235 9.58 17.22 2.90
N ILE A 236 9.05 16.51 1.89
CA ILE A 236 9.47 15.13 1.59
C ILE A 236 10.97 15.11 1.28
N GLN A 237 11.44 16.06 0.47
CA GLN A 237 12.86 16.19 0.12
C GLN A 237 13.76 16.40 1.34
N ALA A 238 13.37 17.26 2.28
CA ALA A 238 14.12 17.50 3.51
C ALA A 238 14.24 16.23 4.33
N CYS A 239 13.13 15.53 4.56
CA CYS A 239 13.10 14.30 5.34
C CYS A 239 14.02 13.20 4.77
N ILE A 240 14.02 13.00 3.44
CA ILE A 240 14.91 12.01 2.82
C ILE A 240 16.38 12.44 2.83
N GLN A 241 16.68 13.74 2.70
CA GLN A 241 18.05 14.25 2.69
C GLN A 241 18.71 14.20 4.06
N GLU A 242 17.94 14.43 5.13
CA GLU A 242 18.41 14.32 6.51
C GLU A 242 18.83 12.89 6.88
N ASN A 243 18.25 11.88 6.22
CA ASN A 243 18.59 10.49 6.46
C ASN A 243 19.81 10.04 5.62
N SER A 244 20.99 10.09 6.23
CA SER A 244 22.25 9.66 5.57
C SER A 244 22.22 8.21 5.08
N GLU A 245 21.61 7.30 5.82
CA GLU A 245 21.47 5.89 5.42
C GLU A 245 20.60 5.74 4.18
N TRP A 246 19.53 6.53 4.06
CA TRP A 246 18.69 6.56 2.88
C TRP A 246 19.47 7.01 1.64
N ASN A 247 20.29 8.05 1.76
CA ASN A 247 21.09 8.56 0.64
C ASN A 247 22.10 7.51 0.14
N GLU A 248 22.75 6.79 1.06
CA GLU A 248 23.66 5.69 0.74
C GLU A 248 22.91 4.53 0.07
N TRP A 249 21.79 4.10 0.65
CA TRP A 249 20.95 3.03 0.12
C TRP A 249 20.37 3.37 -1.26
N GLN A 250 19.93 4.61 -1.46
CA GLN A 250 19.44 5.09 -2.74
C GLN A 250 20.51 4.94 -3.82
N THR A 251 21.74 5.36 -3.52
CA THR A 251 22.86 5.36 -4.47
C THR A 251 23.34 3.95 -4.78
N ASN A 252 23.53 3.13 -3.74
CA ASN A 252 24.19 1.84 -3.88
C ASN A 252 23.22 0.67 -4.13
N VAL A 253 21.95 0.79 -3.73
CA VAL A 253 20.99 -0.33 -3.81
C VAL A 253 19.84 -0.01 -4.75
N LEU A 254 19.14 1.11 -4.54
CA LEU A 254 17.95 1.42 -5.34
C LEU A 254 18.29 1.69 -6.81
N GLN A 255 19.36 2.45 -7.08
CA GLN A 255 19.82 2.70 -8.45
C GLN A 255 20.24 1.42 -9.18
N GLU A 256 20.94 0.51 -8.51
CA GLU A 256 21.33 -0.78 -9.09
C GLU A 256 20.09 -1.63 -9.41
N ARG A 257 19.12 -1.72 -8.49
CA ARG A 257 17.86 -2.43 -8.75
C ARG A 257 17.10 -1.84 -9.93
N ASN A 258 16.99 -0.52 -9.99
CA ASN A 258 16.35 0.16 -11.12
C ASN A 258 17.07 -0.13 -12.44
N ALA A 259 18.41 -0.21 -12.43
CA ALA A 259 19.18 -0.57 -13.62
C ALA A 259 18.90 -2.01 -14.07
N VAL A 260 18.79 -2.95 -13.13
CA VAL A 260 18.45 -4.35 -13.39
C VAL A 260 17.00 -4.53 -13.83
N GLU A 261 16.05 -3.76 -13.29
CA GLU A 261 14.62 -3.84 -13.63
C GLU A 261 14.27 -3.09 -14.93
N ASN A 262 15.19 -2.30 -15.47
CA ASN A 262 14.98 -1.55 -16.70
C ASN A 262 14.97 -2.47 -17.93
N VAL A 263 13.76 -2.80 -18.40
CA VAL A 263 13.53 -3.68 -19.57
C VAL A 263 14.24 -3.19 -20.83
N TYR A 264 14.42 -1.88 -21.02
CA TYR A 264 15.15 -1.33 -22.18
C TYR A 264 16.65 -1.62 -22.14
N ARG A 265 17.19 -2.02 -20.99
CA ARG A 265 18.59 -2.38 -20.79
C ARG A 265 18.79 -3.90 -20.72
N TRP A 266 17.73 -4.70 -20.77
CA TRP A 266 17.85 -6.15 -20.77
C TRP A 266 18.49 -6.61 -22.07
N ALA A 267 19.59 -7.35 -21.98
CA ALA A 267 20.24 -7.98 -23.12
C ALA A 267 19.43 -9.15 -23.72
N CYS A 268 18.16 -9.30 -23.35
CA CYS A 268 17.28 -10.37 -23.79
C CYS A 268 16.56 -9.96 -25.08
N GLY A 269 17.17 -10.29 -26.23
CA GLY A 269 16.57 -10.11 -27.55
C GLY A 269 17.58 -9.71 -28.62
N ASN A 270 18.41 -10.65 -29.07
CA ASN A 270 19.02 -10.53 -30.40
C ASN A 270 17.90 -10.56 -31.45
N GLY A 271 17.67 -9.42 -32.10
CA GLY A 271 16.66 -9.21 -33.13
C GLY A 271 15.62 -8.21 -32.64
N ILE A 272 15.89 -6.90 -32.64
CA ILE A 272 15.85 -6.09 -33.86
C ILE A 272 16.98 -5.04 -33.76
N VAL A 273 18.14 -5.36 -34.33
CA VAL A 273 19.03 -4.31 -34.84
C VAL A 273 18.43 -3.91 -36.18
N VAL A 274 17.65 -2.84 -36.23
CA VAL A 274 17.42 -2.13 -37.50
C VAL A 274 18.79 -1.59 -37.90
N ARG A 275 19.51 -2.34 -38.74
CA ARG A 275 20.70 -1.83 -39.42
C ARG A 275 20.23 -0.63 -40.25
N PRO A 276 20.85 0.55 -40.13
CA PRO A 276 20.64 1.60 -41.11
C PRO A 276 21.08 1.04 -42.47
N ASN A 277 20.18 1.09 -43.43
CA ASN A 277 20.38 0.56 -44.77
C ASN A 277 21.55 1.32 -45.44
N ARG A 278 22.78 0.79 -45.33
CA ARG A 278 23.91 1.21 -46.17
C ARG A 278 23.75 0.54 -47.53
N LYS A 279 23.26 1.31 -48.51
CA LYS A 279 23.42 1.24 -49.99
C LYS A 279 22.41 2.25 -50.55
N SER A 280 22.76 3.32 -51.27
CA SER A 280 23.70 3.41 -52.39
C SER A 280 24.31 4.81 -52.53
N LEU A 281 25.64 4.88 -52.50
CA LEU A 281 26.45 5.86 -53.23
C LEU A 281 27.10 5.07 -54.38
N LYS A 282 26.71 5.39 -55.61
CA LYS A 282 27.23 5.06 -56.95
C LYS A 282 26.13 5.57 -57.90
N GLU A 283 26.29 6.52 -58.80
CA GLU A 283 27.40 7.29 -59.38
C GLU A 283 26.91 8.73 -59.60
#